data_AF-L0M5A2-F1
#
_entry.id   AF-L0M5A2-F1
#
_cell.length_a   1.000
_cell.length_b   1.000
_cell.length_c   1.000
_cell.angle_alpha   90.00
_cell.angle_beta   90.00
_cell.angle_gamma   90.00
#
_symmetry.space_group_name_H-M   'P 1'
#
loop_
_entity.id
_entity.type
_entity.pdbx_description
1 polymer ?
#
loop_
_entity_poly.entity_id
_entity_poly.type
_entity_poly.pdbx_seq_one_letter_code
_entity_poly.pdbx_strand_id
1 'polypeptide(L)'
;MALTDKQEMFCREYLIDLNATQAAIRAGYSAKTANRTASENLSKPDIPPRIAELKAQRNDLVSIKVYYVLKCFVEIAQQNDVSQTDGLVVSQ
;
A
#
# COMPACT_ATOMS: atom_id res chain seq x y z
N MET A 1 3.13 -25.57 -1.20
CA MET A 1 4.61 -25.64 -1.04
C MET A 1 5.07 -24.34 -0.39
N ALA A 2 6.28 -24.24 0.18
CA ALA A 2 6.81 -22.92 0.57
C ALA A 2 7.21 -22.12 -0.68
N LEU A 3 6.92 -20.82 -0.73
CA LEU A 3 7.37 -19.94 -1.83
C LEU A 3 8.90 -19.82 -1.81
N THR A 4 9.50 -19.81 -2.99
CA THR A 4 10.91 -19.41 -3.14
C THR A 4 11.08 -17.90 -2.97
N ASP A 5 12.28 -17.44 -2.65
CA ASP A 5 12.57 -16.00 -2.46
C ASP A 5 12.20 -15.17 -3.70
N LYS A 6 12.44 -15.70 -4.91
CA LYS A 6 12.06 -15.03 -6.16
C LYS A 6 10.55 -14.94 -6.36
N GLN A 7 9.81 -15.96 -5.92
CA GLN A 7 8.34 -15.95 -5.97
C GLN A 7 7.76 -14.97 -4.95
N GLU A 8 8.31 -14.93 -3.75
CA GLU A 8 7.93 -13.95 -2.73
C GLU A 8 8.20 -12.52 -3.21
N MET A 9 9.36 -12.28 -3.82
CA MET A 9 9.68 -10.98 -4.42
C MET A 9 8.71 -10.64 -5.57
N PHE A 10 8.39 -11.59 -6.43
CA PHE A 10 7.39 -11.42 -7.49
C PHE A 10 6.03 -10.98 -6.92
N CYS A 11 5.55 -11.62 -5.85
CA CYS A 11 4.30 -11.25 -5.21
C CYS A 11 4.30 -9.80 -4.70
N ARG A 12 5.41 -9.34 -4.10
CA ARG A 12 5.57 -7.97 -3.61
C ARG A 12 5.60 -6.95 -4.74
N GLU A 13 6.41 -7.22 -5.76
CA GLU A 13 6.60 -6.35 -6.93
C GLU A 13 5.34 -6.24 -7.79
N TYR A 14 4.54 -7.32 -7.85
CA TYR A 14 3.27 -7.32 -8.57
C TYR A 14 2.25 -6.38 -7.93
N LEU A 15 2.28 -6.21 -6.60
CA LEU A 15 1.37 -5.31 -5.90
C LEU A 15 1.69 -3.83 -6.05
N ILE A 16 2.79 -3.47 -6.70
CA ILE A 16 3.13 -2.07 -6.95
C ILE A 16 2.24 -1.50 -8.06
N ASP A 17 2.17 -2.19 -9.20
CA ASP A 17 1.54 -1.68 -10.44
C ASP A 17 0.63 -2.72 -11.13
N LEU A 18 0.46 -3.91 -10.56
CA LEU A 18 -0.27 -5.04 -11.14
C LEU A 18 0.26 -5.44 -12.53
N ASN A 19 1.52 -5.13 -12.82
CA ASN A 19 2.20 -5.55 -14.05
C ASN A 19 3.04 -6.79 -13.80
N ALA A 20 2.53 -7.95 -14.20
CA ALA A 20 3.18 -9.23 -13.94
C ALA A 20 4.55 -9.35 -14.63
N THR A 21 4.69 -8.82 -15.86
CA THR A 21 5.97 -8.90 -16.60
C THR A 21 7.04 -8.05 -15.92
N GLN A 22 6.69 -6.81 -15.54
CA GLN A 22 7.62 -5.93 -14.83
C GLN A 22 7.94 -6.45 -13.43
N ALA A 23 6.97 -7.02 -12.74
CA ALA A 23 7.18 -7.67 -11.44
C ALA A 23 8.17 -8.83 -11.53
N ALA A 24 8.10 -9.65 -12.59
CA ALA A 24 9.07 -10.71 -12.82
C ALA A 24 10.48 -10.16 -13.08
N ILE A 25 10.62 -9.07 -13.83
CA ILE A 25 11.91 -8.42 -14.06
C ILE A 25 12.49 -7.91 -12.74
N ARG A 26 11.70 -7.17 -11.95
CA ARG A 26 12.12 -6.62 -10.65
C ARG A 26 12.44 -7.71 -9.63
N ALA A 27 11.75 -8.85 -9.70
CA ALA A 27 12.03 -10.04 -8.89
C ALA A 27 13.28 -10.83 -9.33
N GLY A 28 14.01 -10.38 -10.35
CA GLY A 28 15.27 -10.98 -10.79
C GLY A 28 15.10 -12.20 -11.70
N TYR A 29 13.99 -12.27 -12.45
CA TYR A 29 13.86 -13.18 -13.59
C TYR A 29 14.44 -12.56 -14.86
N SER A 30 14.79 -13.42 -15.83
CA SER A 30 15.31 -12.97 -17.12
C SER A 30 14.29 -12.10 -17.86
N ALA A 31 14.69 -10.89 -18.26
CA ALA A 31 13.85 -9.98 -19.03
C ALA A 31 13.35 -10.61 -20.34
N LYS A 32 14.16 -11.45 -20.99
CA LYS A 32 13.80 -12.13 -22.24
C LYS A 32 12.61 -13.08 -22.08
N THR A 33 12.42 -13.66 -20.90
CA THR A 33 11.37 -14.65 -20.63
C THR A 33 10.38 -14.20 -19.56
N ALA A 34 10.48 -12.95 -19.11
CA ALA A 34 9.72 -12.43 -17.97
C ALA A 34 8.20 -12.57 -18.17
N ASN A 35 7.70 -12.32 -19.38
CA ASN A 35 6.27 -12.48 -19.68
C ASN A 35 5.78 -13.92 -19.43
N ARG A 36 6.50 -14.92 -19.97
CA ARG A 36 6.15 -16.33 -19.79
C ARG A 36 6.27 -16.75 -18.32
N THR A 37 7.36 -16.36 -17.65
CA THR A 37 7.58 -16.66 -16.24
C THR A 37 6.53 -16.01 -15.34
N ALA A 38 6.11 -14.79 -15.66
CA ALA A 38 5.04 -14.10 -14.95
C ALA A 38 3.71 -14.84 -15.08
N SER A 39 3.34 -15.25 -16.30
CA SER A 39 2.14 -16.07 -16.53
C SER A 39 2.20 -17.38 -15.76
N GLU A 40 3.35 -18.07 -15.81
CA GLU A 40 3.55 -19.33 -15.07
C GLU A 40 3.41 -19.12 -13.56
N ASN A 41 4.01 -18.06 -13.01
CA ASN A 41 3.89 -17.74 -11.59
C ASN A 41 2.44 -17.45 -11.20
N LEU A 42 1.69 -16.68 -11.99
CA LEU A 42 0.27 -16.42 -11.69
C LEU A 42 -0.61 -17.67 -11.74
N SER A 43 -0.22 -18.69 -12.50
CA SER A 43 -0.91 -19.98 -12.55
C SER A 43 -0.55 -20.93 -11.40
N LYS A 44 0.53 -20.67 -10.65
CA LYS A 44 0.94 -21.53 -9.52
C LYS A 44 -0.02 -21.34 -8.34
N PRO A 45 -0.56 -22.41 -7.75
CA PRO A 45 -1.60 -22.32 -6.72
C PRO A 45 -1.16 -21.59 -5.45
N ASP A 46 0.15 -21.57 -5.14
CA ASP A 46 0.68 -20.90 -3.94
C ASP A 46 0.76 -19.35 -4.11
N ILE A 47 0.75 -18.83 -5.34
CA ILE A 47 0.98 -17.39 -5.62
C ILE A 47 -0.26 -16.51 -5.40
N PRO A 48 -1.46 -16.83 -5.94
CA PRO A 48 -2.66 -16.03 -5.71
C PRO A 48 -3.02 -15.84 -4.22
N PRO A 49 -2.97 -16.88 -3.36
CA PRO A 49 -3.20 -16.72 -1.92
C PRO A 49 -2.21 -15.74 -1.28
N ARG A 50 -0.92 -15.81 -1.64
CA ARG A 50 0.10 -14.92 -1.10
C ARG A 50 -0.14 -13.46 -1.51
N ILE A 51 -0.53 -13.22 -2.75
CA ILE A 51 -0.90 -11.88 -3.24
C ILE A 51 -2.11 -11.36 -2.46
N ALA A 52 -3.12 -12.20 -2.18
CA ALA A 52 -4.29 -11.81 -1.41
C ALA A 52 -3.93 -11.44 0.04
N GLU A 53 -3.06 -12.22 0.67
CA GLU A 53 -2.56 -11.94 2.02
C GLU A 53 -1.81 -10.60 2.08
N LEU A 54 -0.89 -10.36 1.15
CA LEU A 54 -0.15 -9.09 1.07
C LEU A 54 -1.07 -7.90 0.78
N LYS A 55 -2.14 -8.08 -0.02
CA LYS A 55 -3.17 -7.06 -0.21
C LYS A 55 -3.90 -6.74 1.10
N ALA A 56 -4.29 -7.76 1.86
CA ALA A 56 -4.96 -7.59 3.14
C ALA A 56 -4.06 -6.84 4.14
N GLN A 57 -2.80 -7.26 4.28
CA GLN A 57 -1.81 -6.58 5.12
C GLN A 57 -1.63 -5.10 4.73
N ARG A 58 -1.54 -4.81 3.43
CA ARG A 58 -1.44 -3.42 2.94
C ARG A 58 -2.71 -2.63 3.24
N ASN A 59 -3.87 -3.24 3.12
CA ASN A 59 -5.14 -2.60 3.44
C ASN A 59 -5.26 -2.32 4.95
N ASP A 60 -4.72 -3.19 5.81
CA ASP A 60 -4.69 -2.97 7.26
C ASP A 60 -3.72 -1.84 7.63
N LEU A 61 -2.57 -1.74 6.97
CA LEU A 61 -1.61 -0.65 7.15
C LEU A 61 -2.15 0.70 6.64
N VAL A 62 -2.80 0.70 5.47
CA VAL A 62 -3.47 1.89 4.90
C VAL A 62 -4.79 2.18 5.62
N SER A 63 -5.33 1.23 6.38
CA SER A 63 -6.45 1.43 7.32
C SER A 63 -6.06 2.23 8.56
N ILE A 64 -5.19 3.24 8.41
CA ILE A 64 -5.58 4.55 8.92
C ILE A 64 -6.87 4.89 8.19
N LYS A 65 -8.00 4.43 8.74
CA LYS A 65 -9.33 4.60 8.16
C LYS A 65 -9.42 6.05 7.73
N VAL A 66 -9.85 6.32 6.50
CA VAL A 66 -10.09 7.68 6.01
C VAL A 66 -10.86 8.51 7.05
N TYR A 67 -11.76 7.86 7.80
CA TYR A 67 -12.40 8.39 9.00
C TYR A 67 -11.44 8.95 10.07
N TYR A 68 -10.40 8.22 10.49
CA TYR A 68 -9.43 8.68 11.50
C TYR A 68 -8.65 9.91 11.02
N VAL A 69 -8.19 9.96 9.76
CA VAL A 69 -7.52 11.14 9.22
C VAL A 69 -8.46 12.34 9.16
N LEU A 70 -9.68 12.15 8.66
CA LEU A 70 -10.69 13.21 8.59
C LEU A 70 -11.10 13.70 10.00
N LYS A 71 -11.27 12.79 10.96
CA LYS A 71 -11.60 13.11 12.35
C LYS A 71 -10.49 13.94 12.99
N CYS A 72 -9.24 13.48 12.93
CA CYS A 72 -8.10 14.24 13.46
C CYS A 72 -7.96 15.60 12.77
N PHE A 73 -8.22 15.67 11.46
CA PHE A 73 -8.19 16.94 10.72
C PHE A 73 -9.26 17.92 11.21
N VAL A 74 -10.49 17.46 11.45
CA VAL A 74 -11.57 18.28 12.04
C VAL A 74 -11.22 18.73 13.46
N GLU A 75 -10.69 17.82 14.30
CA GLU A 75 -10.28 18.16 15.67
C GLU A 75 -9.18 19.22 15.70
N ILE A 76 -8.17 19.11 14.83
CA ILE A 76 -7.12 20.12 14.67
C ILE A 76 -7.71 21.45 14.17
N ALA A 77 -8.59 21.42 13.16
CA ALA A 77 -9.21 22.63 12.64
C ALA A 77 -10.03 23.36 13.73
N GLN A 78 -10.79 22.62 14.52
CA GLN A 78 -11.57 23.17 15.64
C GLN A 78 -10.69 23.73 16.76
N GLN A 79 -9.56 23.10 17.10
CA GLN A 79 -8.63 23.63 18.11
C GLN A 79 -7.93 24.92 17.66
N ASN A 80 -7.65 25.06 16.36
CA ASN A 80 -7.00 26.27 15.82
C ASN A 80 -7.94 27.48 15.72
N ASP A 81 -9.26 27.26 15.64
CA ASP A 81 -10.26 28.33 15.56
C ASP A 81 -10.46 29.05 16.90
N VAL A 82 -10.11 28.42 18.03
CA VAL A 82 -10.26 29.00 19.39
C VAL A 82 -9.04 29.86 19.81
N SER A 83 -7.94 29.82 19.05
CA SER A 83 -6.66 30.46 19.46
C SER A 83 -6.44 31.87 18.87
N GLN A 84 -7.43 32.49 18.22
CA GLN A 84 -7.31 33.85 17.65
C GLN A 84 -8.22 34.94 18.27
N THR A 85 -8.91 34.67 19.38
CA THR A 85 -9.77 35.70 20.04
C THR A 85 -9.26 36.23 21.38
N ASP A 86 -7.96 36.14 21.68
CA ASP A 86 -7.36 36.81 22.84
C ASP A 86 -6.50 37.99 22.37
N GLY A 87 -7.13 39.13 22.07
CA GLY A 87 -6.37 40.31 21.64
C GLY A 87 -7.09 41.62 21.41
N LEU A 88 -8.36 41.80 21.80
CA LEU A 88 -9.02 43.11 21.69
C LEU A 88 -10.06 43.31 22.80
N VAL A 89 -9.60 43.78 23.96
CA VAL A 89 -10.43 44.62 24.83
C VAL A 89 -9.71 45.95 25.01
N VAL A 90 -10.12 46.91 24.19
CA VAL A 90 -9.72 48.31 24.24
C VAL A 90 -10.17 48.89 25.58
N SER A 91 -9.20 49.31 26.41
CA SER A 91 -9.47 50.09 27.62
C SER A 91 -9.78 51.54 27.23
N GLN A 92 -10.97 52.02 27.58
CA GLN A 92 -11.25 53.45 27.72
C GLN A 92 -10.82 53.92 29.12
#